data_AF-A0A9P6XLX5-F1
#
_entry.id   AF-A0A9P6XLX5-F1
#
_cell.length_a   1.000
_cell.length_b   1.000
_cell.length_c   1.000
_cell.angle_alpha   90.00
_cell.angle_beta   90.00
_cell.angle_gamma   90.00
#
_symmetry.space_group_name_H-M   'P 1'
#
loop_
_entity.id
_entity.type
_entity.pdbx_description
1 polymer ?
#
loop_
_entity_poly.entity_id
_entity_poly.type
_entity_poly.pdbx_seq_one_letter_code
_entity_poly.pdbx_strand_id
1 'polypeptide(L)'
;MAYSAKYASAFYGPFRDAVGSAASLGKADKKTYQMDPANGDEALREIALDLEEGADMVMVKPGMPYLDLVRRVKETPPSPTAGWTSAPA
;
A
#
# COMPACT_ATOMS: atom_id res chain seq x y z
N MET A 1 11.73 -3.94 -5.34
CA MET A 1 10.80 -3.49 -4.27
C MET A 1 9.43 -3.31 -4.89
N ALA A 2 8.48 -4.15 -4.51
CA ALA A 2 7.12 -4.15 -5.06
C ALA A 2 6.15 -3.35 -4.17
N TYR A 3 5.18 -2.69 -4.79
CA TYR A 3 4.12 -1.92 -4.11
C TYR A 3 2.87 -2.80 -3.94
N SER A 4 3.04 -3.91 -3.25
CA SER A 4 2.11 -5.04 -3.22
C SER A 4 0.75 -4.72 -2.62
N ALA A 5 0.71 -3.95 -1.52
CA ALA A 5 -0.53 -3.61 -0.86
C ALA A 5 -0.72 -2.08 -0.87
N LYS A 6 -1.23 -1.57 -1.99
CA LYS A 6 -1.51 -0.14 -2.17
C LYS A 6 -3.02 0.12 -2.09
N TYR A 7 -3.45 0.56 -0.92
CA TYR A 7 -4.86 0.81 -0.63
C TYR A 7 -5.35 2.14 -1.21
N ALA A 8 -6.62 2.15 -1.64
CA ALA A 8 -7.37 3.33 -2.05
C ALA A 8 -7.68 4.21 -0.83
N SER A 9 -6.71 5.03 -0.43
CA SER A 9 -6.74 5.73 0.85
C SER A 9 -6.85 7.25 0.72
N ALA A 10 -7.57 7.86 1.67
CA ALA A 10 -7.66 9.32 1.84
C ALA A 10 -6.35 9.94 2.37
N PHE A 11 -5.43 9.15 2.95
CA PHE A 11 -4.18 9.62 3.55
C PHE A 11 -3.14 10.14 2.53
N TYR A 12 -3.45 10.13 1.24
CA TYR A 12 -2.56 10.65 0.20
C TYR A 12 -2.75 12.13 -0.13
N GLY A 13 -3.72 12.83 0.49
CA GLY A 13 -3.99 14.25 0.25
C GLY A 13 -2.75 15.14 0.34
N PRO A 14 -2.05 15.20 1.49
CA PRO A 14 -0.88 16.07 1.67
C PRO A 14 0.26 15.77 0.67
N PHE A 15 0.46 14.49 0.33
CA PHE A 15 1.43 14.10 -0.68
C PHE A 15 1.04 14.59 -2.08
N ARG A 16 -0.24 14.49 -2.45
CA ARG A 16 -0.72 14.91 -3.77
C ARG A 16 -0.58 16.42 -3.97
N ASP A 17 -0.81 17.19 -2.91
CA ASP A 17 -0.62 18.63 -2.90
C ASP A 17 0.87 18.98 -3.05
N ALA A 18 1.74 18.31 -2.30
CA ALA A 18 3.19 18.53 -2.35
C ALA A 18 3.82 18.23 -3.73
N VAL A 19 3.29 17.25 -4.47
CA VAL A 19 3.79 16.90 -5.82
C VAL A 19 2.99 17.52 -6.97
N GLY A 20 2.05 18.44 -6.66
CA GLY A 20 1.26 19.16 -7.66
C GLY A 20 0.26 18.31 -8.45
N SER A 21 -0.03 17.08 -7.99
CA SER A 21 -0.90 16.12 -8.70
C SER A 21 -2.37 16.20 -8.30
N ALA A 22 -2.71 17.05 -7.32
CA ALA A 22 -4.07 17.20 -6.81
C ALA A 22 -5.06 17.65 -7.89
N ALA A 23 -4.67 18.63 -8.71
CA ALA A 23 -5.50 19.13 -9.82
C ALA A 23 -5.67 18.09 -10.95
N SER A 24 -4.64 17.28 -11.22
CA SER A 24 -4.68 16.21 -12.23
C SER A 24 -5.61 15.05 -11.85
N LEU A 25 -5.83 14.83 -10.54
CA LEU A 25 -6.72 13.78 -10.05
C LEU A 25 -8.17 14.27 -9.86
N GLY A 26 -8.37 15.52 -9.46
CA GLY A 26 -9.70 16.11 -9.32
C GLY A 26 -10.62 15.28 -8.41
N LYS A 27 -11.81 14.91 -8.93
CA LYS A 27 -12.78 14.01 -8.25
C LYS A 27 -12.62 12.53 -8.60
N ALA A 28 -11.65 12.17 -9.45
CA ALA A 28 -11.45 10.78 -9.86
C ALA A 28 -10.89 9.96 -8.69
N ASP A 29 -11.38 8.73 -8.54
CA ASP A 29 -10.83 7.77 -7.59
C ASP A 29 -9.95 6.74 -8.29
N LYS A 30 -9.21 5.98 -7.48
CA LYS A 30 -8.28 4.96 -7.94
C LYS A 30 -8.76 3.56 -7.54
N LYS A 31 -10.04 3.40 -7.20
CA LYS A 31 -10.59 2.19 -6.59
C LYS A 31 -10.62 0.99 -7.54
N THR A 32 -10.49 1.22 -8.84
CA THR A 32 -10.49 0.15 -9.85
C THR A 32 -9.17 -0.62 -9.93
N TYR A 33 -8.09 -0.11 -9.33
CA TYR A 33 -6.77 -0.75 -9.33
C TYR A 33 -6.00 -0.59 -8.01
N GLN A 34 -6.51 0.19 -7.07
CA GLN A 34 -6.02 0.23 -5.69
C GLN A 34 -6.93 -0.59 -4.82
N MET A 35 -6.33 -1.32 -3.89
CA MET A 35 -7.03 -2.24 -3.01
C MET A 35 -8.11 -1.54 -2.16
N ASP A 36 -9.21 -2.24 -1.92
CA ASP A 36 -10.22 -1.83 -0.94
C ASP A 36 -9.60 -1.85 0.47
N PRO A 37 -9.65 -0.73 1.23
CA PRO A 37 -9.25 -0.66 2.62
C PRO A 37 -9.76 -1.78 3.54
N ALA A 38 -10.92 -2.37 3.24
CA ALA A 38 -11.50 -3.44 4.05
C ALA A 38 -10.85 -4.82 3.83
N ASN A 39 -10.05 -4.99 2.78
CA ASN A 39 -9.61 -6.30 2.30
C ASN A 39 -8.18 -6.66 2.74
N GLY A 40 -8.04 -7.27 3.91
CA GLY A 40 -6.74 -7.79 4.39
C GLY A 40 -6.25 -9.06 3.67
N ASP A 41 -7.16 -9.97 3.31
CA ASP A 41 -6.79 -11.26 2.69
C ASP A 41 -6.34 -11.12 1.24
N GLU A 42 -6.88 -10.13 0.53
CA GLU A 42 -6.45 -9.78 -0.82
C GLU A 42 -5.00 -9.28 -0.82
N ALA A 43 -4.60 -8.49 0.19
CA ALA A 43 -3.22 -7.99 0.28
C ALA A 43 -2.21 -9.10 0.51
N LEU A 44 -2.58 -10.13 1.28
CA LEU A 44 -1.69 -11.28 1.48
C LEU A 44 -1.48 -12.06 0.18
N ARG A 45 -2.51 -12.15 -0.68
CA ARG A 45 -2.39 -12.78 -2.00
C ARG A 45 -1.53 -11.96 -2.96
N GLU A 46 -1.75 -10.65 -3.05
CA GLU A 46 -0.94 -9.74 -3.88
C GLU A 46 0.53 -9.75 -3.44
N ILE A 47 0.79 -9.77 -2.13
CA ILE A 47 2.15 -9.89 -1.58
C ILE A 47 2.79 -11.24 -1.91
N ALA A 48 2.03 -12.33 -1.85
CA ALA A 48 2.55 -13.65 -2.23
C ALA A 48 2.92 -13.70 -3.72
N LEU A 49 2.06 -13.14 -4.59
CA LEU A 49 2.32 -13.05 -6.02
C LEU A 49 3.59 -12.24 -6.31
N ASP A 50 3.75 -11.07 -5.71
CA ASP A 50 4.96 -10.25 -5.88
C ASP A 50 6.24 -10.98 -5.44
N LEU A 51 6.16 -11.79 -4.38
CA LEU A 51 7.30 -12.61 -3.92
C LEU A 51 7.61 -13.74 -4.90
N GLU A 52 6.58 -14.39 -5.47
CA GLU A 52 6.74 -15.40 -6.52
C GLU A 52 7.33 -14.81 -7.81
N GLU A 53 7.00 -13.55 -8.14
CA GLU A 53 7.59 -12.79 -9.25
C GLU A 53 9.04 -12.34 -8.97
N GLY A 54 9.56 -12.58 -7.76
CA GLY A 54 10.95 -12.33 -7.39
C GLY A 54 11.18 -10.98 -6.72
N ALA A 55 10.18 -10.37 -6.09
CA ALA A 55 10.38 -9.15 -5.32
C ALA A 55 11.26 -9.41 -4.09
N ASP A 56 12.42 -8.73 -4.00
CA ASP A 56 13.30 -8.81 -2.82
C ASP A 56 12.67 -8.16 -1.57
N MET A 57 11.70 -7.26 -1.77
CA MET A 57 11.04 -6.49 -0.71
C MET A 57 9.61 -6.12 -1.13
N VAL A 58 8.68 -6.21 -0.18
CA VAL A 58 7.27 -5.84 -0.35
C VAL A 58 6.89 -4.63 0.52
N MET A 59 6.01 -3.78 0.02
CA MET A 59 5.59 -2.54 0.71
C MET A 59 4.08 -2.45 0.92
N VAL A 60 3.68 -2.09 2.14
CA VAL A 60 2.29 -1.76 2.51
C VAL A 60 2.11 -0.24 2.55
N LYS A 61 1.08 0.26 1.88
CA LYS A 61 0.76 1.69 1.80
C LYS A 61 -0.76 1.92 1.91
N PRO A 62 -1.23 2.82 2.80
CA PRO A 62 -0.49 3.59 3.81
C PRO A 62 0.00 2.73 4.99
N GLY A 63 1.03 3.19 5.72
CA GLY A 63 1.67 2.42 6.78
C GLY A 63 0.89 2.39 8.10
N MET A 64 0.76 3.53 8.78
CA MET A 64 0.12 3.62 10.11
C MET A 64 -1.28 2.96 10.22
N PRO A 65 -2.20 3.12 9.26
CA PRO A 65 -3.52 2.48 9.36
C PRO A 65 -3.54 0.98 9.02
N TYR A 66 -2.43 0.41 8.51
CA TYR A 66 -2.34 -1.00 8.09
C TYR A 66 -1.16 -1.73 8.74
N LEU A 67 -0.81 -1.35 9.97
CA LEU A 67 0.25 -2.01 10.74
C LEU A 67 -0.08 -3.49 11.07
N ASP A 68 -1.37 -3.83 11.11
CA ASP A 68 -1.86 -5.20 11.23
C ASP A 68 -1.43 -6.06 10.03
N LEU A 69 -1.46 -5.51 8.82
CA LEU A 69 -0.95 -6.19 7.62
C LEU A 69 0.57 -6.29 7.61
N VAL A 70 1.28 -5.23 8.00
CA VAL A 70 2.75 -5.30 8.14
C VAL A 70 3.16 -6.43 9.08
N ARG A 71 2.43 -6.60 10.19
CA ARG A 71 2.65 -7.70 11.14
C ARG A 71 2.38 -9.07 10.49
N ARG A 72 1.23 -9.26 9.84
CA ARG A 72 0.87 -10.55 9.21
C ARG A 72 1.86 -10.98 8.12
N VAL A 73 2.33 -10.02 7.32
CA VAL A 73 3.32 -10.28 6.27
C VAL A 73 4.66 -10.67 6.88
N LYS A 74 5.07 -10.00 7.97
CA LYS A 74 6.31 -10.31 8.67
C LYS A 74 6.29 -11.67 9.36
N GLU A 75 5.11 -12.13 9.80
CA GLU A 75 4.89 -13.46 10.39
C GLU A 75 4.94 -14.59 9.33
N THR A 76 4.95 -14.26 8.04
CA THR A 76 5.03 -15.22 6.92
C THR A 76 6.48 -15.30 6.38
N PRO A 77 7.23 -16.40 6.59
CA PRO A 77 8.57 -16.56 6.02
C PRO A 77 8.51 -16.69 4.48
N PRO A 78 9.53 -16.26 3.70
CA PRO A 78 10.78 -15.59 4.06
C PRO A 78 10.81 -14.08 3.71
N SER A 79 9.69 -13.36 3.83
CA SER A 79 9.53 -12.05 3.19
C SER A 79 10.18 -10.87 3.95
N PRO A 80 11.08 -10.09 3.32
CA PRO A 80 11.52 -8.79 3.84
C PRO A 80 10.44 -7.72 3.63
N THR A 81 9.78 -7.28 4.70
CA THR A 81 8.67 -6.31 4.65
C THR A 81 9.10 -4.88 5.00
N ALA A 82 8.67 -3.89 4.22
CA ALA A 82 8.84 -2.45 4.51
C ALA A 82 7.48 -1.73 4.64
N GLY A 83 7.38 -0.77 5.57
CA GLY A 83 6.18 0.06 5.77
C GLY A 83 6.44 1.53 5.43
N TRP A 84 5.46 2.22 4.81
CA TRP A 84 5.58 3.65 4.48
C TRP A 84 4.53 4.50 5.18
N THR A 85 4.97 5.43 6.04
CA THR A 85 4.07 6.39 6.71
C THR A 85 3.87 7.62 5.84
N SER A 86 2.61 8.00 5.57
CA SER A 86 2.28 9.28 4.93
C SER A 86 2.57 10.44 5.88
N ALA A 87 3.04 11.57 5.34
CA ALA A 87 3.25 12.79 6.10
C ALA A 87 1.96 13.22 6.83
N PRO A 88 2.06 13.70 8.09
CA PRO A 88 0.92 14.27 8.79
C PRO A 88 0.38 15.49 8.03
N ALA A 89 -0.94 15.68 8.10
CA ALA A 89 -1.64 16.83 7.53
C ALA A 89 -1.18 18.16 8.17
#